data_AF-A0A412LKN9-F1
#
_entry.id   AF-A0A412LKN9-F1
#
_cell.length_a   1.000
_cell.length_b   1.000
_cell.length_c   1.000
_cell.angle_alpha   90.00
_cell.angle_beta   90.00
_cell.angle_gamma   90.00
#
_symmetry.space_group_name_H-M   'P 1'
#
loop_
_entity.id
_entity.type
_entity.pdbx_description
1 polymer ?
#
loop_
_entity_poly.entity_id
_entity_poly.type
_entity_poly.pdbx_seq_one_letter_code
_entity_poly.pdbx_strand_id
1 'polypeptide(L)'
;MRHVFKAKKLGWGNDKTEGIWFDADDYTKEEAEAEFKPYQGVTQRGYDYTGYEYDGERYHHYTYLGEFEDGDMPTSDADLWKRK
;
A
#
# COMPACT_ATOMS: atom_id res chain seq x y z
N MET A 1 -1.77 14.60 -10.13
CA MET A 1 -2.51 13.36 -9.79
C MET A 1 -1.64 12.56 -8.84
N ARG A 2 -2.19 11.64 -8.06
CA ARG A 2 -1.40 10.84 -7.11
C ARG A 2 -1.74 9.37 -7.21
N HIS A 3 -0.72 8.53 -7.29
CA HIS A 3 -0.86 7.09 -7.17
C HIS A 3 -1.09 6.74 -5.71
N VAL A 4 -2.24 6.17 -5.40
CA VAL A 4 -2.61 5.82 -4.02
C VAL A 4 -2.45 4.31 -3.81
N PHE A 5 -1.69 3.96 -2.79
CA PHE A 5 -1.46 2.60 -2.33
C PHE A 5 -1.97 2.44 -0.91
N LYS A 6 -2.73 1.38 -0.67
CA LYS A 6 -3.12 0.97 0.68
C LYS A 6 -2.16 -0.12 1.15
N ALA A 7 -1.25 0.21 2.04
CA ALA A 7 -0.30 -0.74 2.59
C ALA A 7 -0.77 -1.24 3.96
N LYS A 8 -0.68 -2.54 4.21
CA LYS A 8 -1.09 -3.19 5.45
C LYS A 8 0.13 -3.63 6.23
N LYS A 9 0.36 -3.02 7.40
CA LYS A 9 1.46 -3.34 8.31
C LYS A 9 1.32 -4.75 8.86
N LEU A 10 2.45 -5.31 9.32
CA LEU A 10 2.49 -6.61 9.98
C LEU A 10 1.66 -6.62 11.27
N GLY A 11 0.66 -7.50 11.35
CA GLY A 11 -0.21 -7.66 12.52
C GLY A 11 -1.65 -7.98 12.16
N TRP A 12 -2.44 -8.35 13.16
CA TRP A 12 -3.88 -8.62 13.01
C TRP A 12 -4.67 -7.40 13.48
N GLY A 13 -5.28 -6.68 12.55
CA GLY A 13 -6.14 -5.51 12.83
C GLY A 13 -6.41 -4.67 11.57
N ASN A 14 -7.58 -4.06 11.48
CA ASN A 14 -7.93 -3.15 10.39
C ASN A 14 -7.28 -1.76 10.57
N ASP A 15 -6.93 -1.39 11.80
CA ASP A 15 -6.19 -0.16 12.15
C ASP A 15 -4.70 -0.20 11.78
N LYS A 16 -4.25 -1.26 11.11
CA LYS A 16 -2.86 -1.45 10.67
C LYS A 16 -2.68 -1.17 9.17
N THR A 17 -3.62 -0.46 8.54
CA THR A 17 -3.47 -0.02 7.15
C THR A 17 -3.10 1.44 7.08
N GLU A 18 -2.18 1.76 6.18
CA GLU A 18 -1.70 3.10 5.91
C GLU A 18 -1.88 3.42 4.42
N GLY A 19 -2.25 4.66 4.14
CA GLY A 19 -2.31 5.19 2.77
C GLY A 19 -0.96 5.78 2.43
N ILE A 20 -0.32 5.25 1.39
CA ILE A 20 0.90 5.80 0.81
C ILE A 20 0.51 6.42 -0.53
N TRP A 21 0.89 7.67 -0.74
CA TRP A 21 0.63 8.39 -1.98
C TRP A 21 1.95 8.78 -2.63
N PHE A 22 2.05 8.56 -3.92
CA PHE A 22 3.15 9.02 -4.75
C PHE A 22 2.62 10.06 -5.72
N ASP A 23 3.41 11.09 -5.98
CA ASP A 23 3.03 12.09 -6.97
C ASP A 23 3.13 11.47 -8.36
N ALA A 24 2.03 11.46 -9.12
CA ALA A 24 1.99 10.85 -10.44
C ALA A 24 2.74 11.69 -11.50
N ASP A 25 3.14 12.92 -11.16
CA ASP A 25 4.02 13.74 -12.00
C ASP A 25 5.49 13.30 -11.89
N ASP A 26 5.92 12.86 -10.70
CA ASP A 26 7.29 12.40 -10.41
C ASP A 26 7.46 10.88 -10.51
N TYR A 27 6.42 10.10 -10.23
CA TYR A 27 6.48 8.65 -10.18
C TYR A 27 5.43 8.03 -11.09
N THR A 28 5.84 7.10 -11.95
CA THR A 28 4.89 6.20 -12.59
C THR A 28 4.39 5.14 -11.62
N LYS A 29 3.26 4.50 -11.95
CA LYS A 29 2.75 3.35 -11.19
C LYS A 29 3.83 2.28 -10.95
N GLU A 30 4.60 1.95 -11.98
CA GLU A 30 5.64 0.92 -11.90
C GLU A 30 6.79 1.33 -10.98
N GLU A 31 7.21 2.59 -11.02
CA GLU A 31 8.23 3.13 -10.12
C GLU A 31 7.73 3.18 -8.67
N ALA A 32 6.50 3.65 -8.45
CA ALA A 32 5.89 3.67 -7.14
C ALA A 32 5.73 2.25 -6.56
N GLU A 33 5.39 1.26 -7.40
CA GLU A 33 5.38 -0.15 -7.00
C GLU A 33 6.78 -0.69 -6.71
N ALA A 34 7.79 -0.25 -7.46
CA ALA A 34 9.18 -0.68 -7.26
C ALA A 34 9.78 -0.16 -5.94
N GLU A 35 9.28 0.95 -5.40
CA GLU A 35 9.65 1.44 -4.07
C GLU A 35 9.29 0.46 -2.95
N PHE A 36 8.26 -0.37 -3.16
CA PHE A 36 7.89 -1.47 -2.26
C PHE A 36 8.83 -2.66 -2.47
N LYS A 37 9.94 -2.68 -1.74
CA LYS A 37 10.95 -3.74 -1.87
C LYS A 37 10.41 -5.06 -1.31
N PRO A 38 10.24 -6.10 -2.13
CA PRO A 38 9.78 -7.39 -1.63
C PRO A 38 10.84 -7.99 -0.70
N TYR A 39 10.42 -8.49 0.44
CA TYR A 39 11.26 -9.26 1.35
C TYR A 39 10.57 -10.57 1.71
N GLN A 40 11.38 -11.59 1.94
CA GLN A 40 10.91 -12.88 2.40
C GLN A 40 10.96 -12.92 3.93
N GLY A 41 9.79 -12.99 4.55
CA GLY A 41 9.65 -13.17 5.98
C GLY A 41 9.23 -14.59 6.32
N VAL A 42 9.41 -14.97 7.58
CA VAL A 42 8.87 -16.22 8.13
C VAL A 42 7.89 -15.84 9.22
N THR A 43 6.66 -16.33 9.12
CA THR A 43 5.64 -16.15 10.14
C THR A 43 6.07 -16.85 11.43
N GLN A 44 5.49 -16.47 12.57
CA GLN A 44 5.78 -17.13 13.85
C GLN A 44 5.45 -18.64 13.84
N ARG A 45 4.62 -19.10 12.89
CA ARG A 45 4.28 -20.52 12.68
C ARG A 45 5.21 -21.26 11.72
N GLY A 46 6.25 -20.61 11.19
CA GLY A 46 7.22 -21.23 10.29
C GLY A 46 6.84 -21.24 8.81
N TYR A 47 5.76 -20.56 8.42
CA TYR A 47 5.41 -20.37 7.00
C TYR A 47 6.15 -19.17 6.42
N ASP A 48 6.76 -19.34 5.26
CA ASP A 48 7.28 -18.23 4.46
C ASP A 48 6.14 -17.33 3.99
N TYR A 49 6.40 -16.03 3.98
CA TYR A 49 5.51 -15.04 3.39
C TYR A 49 6.34 -13.97 2.68
N THR A 50 5.78 -13.43 1.60
CA THR A 50 6.35 -12.26 0.93
C THR A 50 5.72 -11.02 1.53
N GLY A 51 6.53 -10.20 2.20
CA GLY A 51 6.15 -8.86 2.63
C GLY A 51 6.83 -7.81 1.74
N TYR A 52 6.52 -6.55 2.00
CA TYR A 52 7.08 -5.42 1.29
C TYR A 52 7.60 -4.39 2.28
N GLU A 53 8.81 -3.90 2.07
CA GLU A 53 9.43 -2.86 2.88
C GLU A 53 9.43 -1.55 2.10
N TYR A 54 8.93 -0.49 2.73
CA TYR A 54 8.89 0.85 2.17
C TYR A 54 9.19 1.86 3.28
N ASP A 55 10.10 2.79 3.00
CA ASP A 55 10.58 3.82 3.95
C ASP A 55 11.01 3.28 5.34
N GLY A 56 11.56 2.07 5.37
CA GLY A 56 11.95 1.39 6.61
C GLY A 56 10.78 0.76 7.39
N GLU A 57 9.55 0.91 6.90
CA GLU A 57 8.37 0.24 7.43
C GLU A 57 8.08 -1.06 6.67
N ARG A 58 7.65 -2.09 7.41
CA ARG A 58 7.35 -3.40 6.85
C ARG A 58 5.86 -3.65 6.76
N TYR A 59 5.43 -3.89 5.54
CA TYR A 59 4.08 -4.22 5.15
C TYR A 59 3.99 -5.71 4.83
N HIS A 60 2.84 -6.30 5.15
CA HIS A 60 2.49 -7.65 4.78
C HIS A 60 1.90 -7.69 3.36
N HIS A 61 1.17 -6.65 2.98
CA HIS A 61 0.52 -6.56 1.68
C HIS A 61 0.30 -5.10 1.33
N TYR A 62 0.35 -4.75 0.05
CA TYR A 62 -0.12 -3.46 -0.44
C TYR A 62 -1.16 -3.68 -1.53
N THR A 63 -2.06 -2.71 -1.68
CA THR A 63 -3.10 -2.72 -2.69
C THR A 63 -3.07 -1.39 -3.41
N TYR A 64 -2.80 -1.42 -4.71
CA TYR A 64 -2.91 -0.24 -5.55
C TYR A 64 -4.38 0.13 -5.74
N LEU A 65 -4.74 1.36 -5.39
CA LEU A 65 -6.11 1.84 -5.44
C LEU A 65 -6.42 2.59 -6.74
N GLY A 66 -5.40 3.15 -7.40
CA GLY A 66 -5.54 3.95 -8.60
C GLY A 66 -4.87 5.32 -8.46
N GLU A 67 -5.08 6.14 -9.49
CA GLU A 67 -4.70 7.56 -9.50
C GLU A 67 -5.88 8.40 -9.01
N PHE A 68 -5.62 9.25 -8.03
CA PHE A 68 -6.61 10.17 -7.48
C PHE A 68 -6.10 11.60 -7.57
N GLU A 69 -7.02 12.54 -7.70
CA GLU A 69 -6.71 13.96 -7.52
C GLU A 69 -6.62 14.29 -6.03
N ASP A 70 -5.88 15.34 -5.67
CA ASP A 70 -5.70 15.75 -4.27
C ASP A 70 -7.04 16.00 -3.55
N GLY A 71 -8.05 16.47 -4.28
CA GLY A 71 -9.41 16.69 -3.76
C GLY A 71 -10.34 15.47 -3.75
N ASP A 72 -9.96 14.35 -4.40
CA ASP A 72 -10.80 13.16 -4.55
C ASP A 72 -10.24 11.93 -3.81
N MET A 73 -9.28 12.17 -2.91
CA MET A 73 -8.60 11.09 -2.19
C MET A 73 -9.57 10.29 -1.31
N PRO A 74 -9.57 8.95 -1.41
CA PRO A 74 -10.44 8.11 -0.61
C PRO A 74 -10.00 8.16 0.84
N THR A 75 -10.91 8.59 1.72
CA THR A 75 -10.66 8.65 3.17
C THR A 75 -10.91 7.31 3.87
N SER A 76 -11.48 6.32 3.18
CA SER A 76 -11.80 4.99 3.73
C SER A 76 -12.02 3.94 2.63
N ASP A 77 -11.92 2.65 2.96
CA ASP A 77 -12.25 1.54 2.04
C ASP A 77 -13.70 1.57 1.53
N ALA A 78 -14.64 1.99 2.37
CA ALA A 78 -16.03 2.19 1.95
C ALA A 78 -16.16 3.22 0.81
N ASP A 79 -15.28 4.21 0.77
CA ASP A 79 -15.26 5.27 -0.25
C ASP A 79 -14.71 4.75 -1.59
N LEU A 80 -13.77 3.80 -1.52
CA LEU A 80 -13.25 3.06 -2.68
C LEU A 80 -14.30 2.13 -3.27
N TRP A 81 -15.06 1.43 -2.44
CA TRP A 81 -16.06 0.46 -2.90
C TRP A 81 -17.31 1.11 -3.52
N LYS A 82 -17.60 2.37 -3.19
CA LYS A 82 -18.71 3.13 -3.78
C LYS A 82 -18.42 3.72 -5.17
N ARG A 83 -17.16 3.74 -5.60
CA ARG A 83 -16.73 4.30 -6.90
C ARG A 83 -16.68 3.26 -8.04
N LYS A 84 -17.04 1.99 -7.79
CA LYS A 84 -17.18 0.93 -8.81
C LYS A 84 -18.59 0.87 -9.36
#